data_AF-A0A8C6HUI2-F1
#
_entry.id   AF-A0A8C6HUI2-F1
#
_cell.length_a   1.000
_cell.length_b   1.000
_cell.length_c   1.000
_cell.angle_alpha   90.00
_cell.angle_beta   90.00
_cell.angle_gamma   90.00
#
_symmetry.space_group_name_H-M   'P 1'
#
loop_
_entity.id
_entity.type
_entity.pdbx_description
1 polymer ?
#
loop_
_entity_poly.entity_id
_entity_poly.type
_entity_poly.pdbx_seq_one_letter_code
_entity_poly.pdbx_strand_id
1 'polypeptide(L)'
;LTVRVSPCRVSPVKRQRMESALDQLKQFTTEVADKGDFNAIDEYKPQDMPAYQELVEEAVAYGKKLGGPQEEQIKNAIDKLFALFGAEILKKIPGRVSTEVDARLSFDKDAMVARARCLIKLYKEAGIGKDRILIKLSSTWEGIQAGKELEEQHGIHCNMTLLFSFAQAVACAEVGMTLISPFVGRILDVCHQNLLLQEVWLQDHCHGRLLLQHGRD
;
A
#
# COMPACT_ATOMS: atom_id res chain seq x y z
N LEU A 1 -37.03 55.26 44.74
CA LEU A 1 -36.72 54.93 43.33
C LEU A 1 -35.90 53.65 43.33
N THR A 2 -36.46 52.53 42.88
CA THR A 2 -35.80 51.22 42.85
C THR A 2 -35.70 50.79 41.39
N VAL A 3 -34.48 50.73 40.85
CA VAL A 3 -34.22 50.31 39.47
C VAL A 3 -34.20 48.78 39.43
N ARG A 4 -35.14 48.17 38.69
CA ARG A 4 -35.08 46.73 38.37
C ARG A 4 -34.12 46.52 37.20
N VAL A 5 -33.06 45.76 37.43
CA VAL A 5 -32.19 45.24 36.37
C VAL A 5 -32.71 43.86 35.97
N SER A 6 -33.18 43.74 34.73
CA SER A 6 -33.62 42.46 34.18
C SER A 6 -32.40 41.60 33.83
N PRO A 7 -32.37 40.30 34.19
CA PRO A 7 -31.27 39.42 33.81
C PRO A 7 -31.35 39.10 32.31
N CYS A 8 -30.23 39.33 31.61
CA CYS A 8 -30.06 38.98 30.20
C CYS A 8 -30.06 37.46 30.06
N ARG A 9 -31.02 36.87 29.32
CA ARG A 9 -30.99 35.44 29.01
C ARG A 9 -29.95 35.19 27.93
N VAL A 10 -28.87 34.50 28.30
CA VAL A 10 -27.91 33.96 27.33
C VAL A 10 -28.52 32.70 26.72
N SER A 11 -28.85 32.76 25.43
CA SER A 11 -29.26 31.61 24.64
C SER A 11 -28.09 30.61 24.52
N PRO A 12 -28.30 29.29 24.64
CA PRO A 12 -27.25 28.33 24.40
C PRO A 12 -26.87 28.36 22.91
N VAL A 13 -25.66 28.80 22.61
CA VAL A 13 -25.10 28.69 21.25
C VAL A 13 -24.99 27.21 20.94
N LYS A 14 -25.79 26.71 19.99
CA LYS A 14 -25.61 25.38 19.40
C LYS A 14 -24.18 25.30 18.89
N ARG A 15 -23.35 24.48 19.52
CA ARG A 15 -22.00 24.17 19.06
C ARG A 15 -22.12 23.56 17.66
N GLN A 16 -21.85 24.34 16.62
CA GLN A 16 -21.79 23.85 15.25
C GLN A 16 -20.77 22.71 15.21
N ARG A 17 -21.20 21.52 14.79
CA ARG A 17 -20.32 20.38 14.58
C ARG A 17 -19.47 20.73 13.35
N MET A 18 -18.26 21.23 13.60
CA MET A 18 -17.25 21.42 12.58
C MET A 18 -16.97 20.07 11.93
N GLU A 19 -16.99 20.02 10.60
CA GLU A 19 -16.60 18.82 9.86
C GLU A 19 -15.15 18.46 10.20
N SER A 20 -14.88 17.17 10.39
CA SER A 20 -13.53 16.71 10.70
C SER A 20 -12.60 16.96 9.51
N ALA A 21 -11.29 17.02 9.73
CA ALA A 21 -10.32 17.14 8.64
C ALA A 21 -10.48 16.01 7.61
N LEU A 22 -10.84 14.80 8.07
CA LEU A 22 -11.14 13.66 7.20
C LEU A 22 -12.39 13.90 6.34
N ASP A 23 -13.45 14.46 6.92
CA ASP A 23 -14.68 14.74 6.17
C ASP A 23 -14.48 15.83 5.12
N GLN A 24 -13.63 16.82 5.43
CA GLN A 24 -13.21 17.84 4.46
C GLN A 24 -12.34 17.24 3.34
N LEU A 25 -11.40 16.36 3.67
CA LEU A 25 -10.50 15.74 2.69
C LEU A 25 -11.26 14.88 1.68
N LYS A 26 -12.30 14.16 2.12
CA LYS A 26 -13.19 13.36 1.25
C LYS A 26 -13.88 14.17 0.15
N GLN A 27 -13.96 15.50 0.28
CA GLN A 27 -14.55 16.36 -0.75
C GLN A 27 -13.59 16.57 -1.94
N PHE A 28 -12.29 16.36 -1.74
CA PHE A 28 -11.24 16.62 -2.74
C PHE A 28 -10.52 15.36 -3.21
N THR A 29 -10.48 14.32 -2.37
CA THR A 29 -9.67 13.12 -2.60
C THR A 29 -10.48 11.86 -2.29
N THR A 30 -10.31 10.83 -3.11
CA THR A 30 -10.81 9.49 -2.80
C THR A 30 -9.92 8.85 -1.74
N GLU A 31 -10.47 8.65 -0.54
CA GLU A 31 -9.77 7.98 0.55
C GLU A 31 -9.57 6.49 0.25
N VAL A 32 -8.36 6.00 0.53
CA VAL A 32 -8.00 4.57 0.42
C VAL A 32 -7.35 4.14 1.73
N ALA A 33 -7.86 3.07 2.32
CA ALA A 33 -7.27 2.48 3.52
C ALA A 33 -6.05 1.63 3.14
N ASP A 34 -4.87 2.02 3.59
CA ASP A 34 -3.63 1.24 3.43
C ASP A 34 -3.45 0.26 4.61
N LYS A 35 -4.35 -0.73 4.71
CA LYS A 35 -4.32 -1.77 5.75
C LYS A 35 -4.83 -3.11 5.22
N GLY A 36 -4.13 -4.20 5.58
CA GLY A 36 -4.57 -5.58 5.31
C GLY A 36 -5.43 -6.20 6.42
N ASP A 37 -5.52 -5.54 7.58
CA ASP A 37 -6.38 -5.95 8.68
C ASP A 37 -7.82 -5.48 8.41
N PHE A 38 -8.63 -6.37 7.84
CA PHE A 38 -10.03 -6.06 7.55
C PHE A 38 -10.88 -5.89 8.80
N ASN A 39 -10.46 -6.33 9.99
CA ASN A 39 -11.16 -6.05 11.24
C ASN A 39 -10.86 -4.64 11.75
N ALA A 40 -9.63 -4.15 11.54
CA ALA A 40 -9.25 -2.77 11.79
C ALA A 40 -9.81 -1.77 10.76
N ILE A 41 -10.38 -2.23 9.64
CA ILE A 41 -11.22 -1.39 8.77
C ILE A 41 -12.49 -0.95 9.53
N ASP A 42 -13.00 -1.78 10.44
CA ASP A 42 -14.22 -1.48 11.19
C ASP A 42 -13.94 -0.75 12.50
N GLU A 43 -12.87 -1.08 13.23
CA GLU A 43 -12.50 -0.32 14.44
C GLU A 43 -11.10 -0.73 14.95
N TYR A 44 -10.32 0.28 15.32
CA TYR A 44 -8.96 0.17 15.85
C TYR A 44 -8.87 -0.76 17.08
N LYS A 45 -8.21 -1.93 16.99
CA LYS A 45 -7.52 -2.67 18.09
C LYS A 45 -6.84 -3.97 17.61
N PRO A 46 -5.49 -4.09 17.69
CA PRO A 46 -4.81 -5.35 17.41
C PRO A 46 -4.16 -5.91 18.69
N GLN A 47 -4.74 -6.96 19.28
CA GLN A 47 -3.98 -7.84 20.16
C GLN A 47 -4.60 -9.24 20.07
N ASP A 48 -3.81 -10.17 19.53
CA ASP A 48 -4.04 -11.62 19.39
C ASP A 48 -5.26 -12.00 18.52
N MET A 49 -5.03 -12.34 17.24
CA MET A 49 -6.10 -12.57 16.26
C MET A 49 -6.21 -14.04 15.82
N PRO A 50 -6.92 -14.90 16.58
CA PRO A 50 -7.46 -16.17 16.07
C PRO A 50 -8.41 -15.97 14.88
N ALA A 51 -8.84 -14.72 14.62
CA ALA A 51 -9.75 -14.31 13.55
C ALA A 51 -9.29 -14.67 12.12
N TYR A 52 -8.00 -14.95 11.90
CA TYR A 52 -7.47 -15.30 10.57
C TYR A 52 -7.12 -16.77 10.41
N GLN A 53 -7.27 -17.58 11.46
CA GLN A 53 -6.84 -18.97 11.49
C GLN A 53 -7.50 -19.79 10.38
N GLU A 54 -8.81 -19.60 10.18
CA GLU A 54 -9.58 -20.30 9.14
C GLU A 54 -9.07 -19.99 7.73
N LEU A 55 -8.71 -18.72 7.45
CA LEU A 55 -8.18 -18.32 6.14
C LEU A 55 -6.80 -18.94 5.88
N VAL A 56 -5.96 -18.99 6.92
CA VAL A 56 -4.63 -19.62 6.84
C VAL A 56 -4.77 -21.13 6.62
N GLU A 57 -5.67 -21.78 7.33
CA GLU A 57 -5.92 -23.22 7.19
C GLU A 57 -6.48 -23.56 5.80
N GLU A 58 -7.42 -22.77 5.27
CA GLU A 58 -7.92 -22.93 3.91
C GLU A 58 -6.79 -22.77 2.88
N ALA A 59 -5.96 -21.73 3.03
CA ALA A 59 -4.84 -21.47 2.14
C ALA A 59 -3.82 -22.62 2.15
N VAL A 60 -3.47 -23.14 3.33
CA VAL A 60 -2.57 -24.29 3.47
C VAL A 60 -3.19 -25.55 2.88
N ALA A 61 -4.48 -25.78 3.10
CA ALA A 61 -5.19 -26.92 2.52
C ALA A 61 -5.22 -26.84 0.98
N TYR A 62 -5.44 -25.65 0.43
CA TYR A 62 -5.39 -25.39 -1.01
C TYR A 62 -3.99 -25.70 -1.60
N GLY A 63 -2.93 -25.18 -0.97
CA GLY A 63 -1.55 -25.44 -1.40
C GLY A 63 -1.21 -26.93 -1.39
N LYS A 64 -1.58 -27.66 -0.32
CA LYS A 64 -1.39 -29.11 -0.21
C LYS A 64 -2.19 -29.89 -1.27
N LYS A 65 -3.42 -29.45 -1.57
CA LYS A 65 -4.30 -30.10 -2.55
C LYS A 65 -3.73 -30.06 -3.97
N LEU A 66 -3.04 -28.98 -4.35
CA LEU A 66 -2.39 -28.88 -5.65
C LEU A 66 -1.17 -29.79 -5.80
N GLY A 67 -0.60 -30.27 -4.69
CA GLY A 67 0.56 -31.16 -4.69
C GLY A 67 1.85 -30.44 -5.11
N GLY A 68 2.82 -31.22 -5.59
CA GLY A 68 4.14 -30.71 -5.97
C GLY A 68 5.13 -30.57 -4.80
N PRO A 69 6.33 -30.04 -5.06
CA PRO A 69 7.34 -29.79 -4.03
C PRO A 69 6.83 -28.84 -2.94
N GLN A 70 7.39 -28.94 -1.74
CA GLN A 70 6.98 -28.12 -0.60
C GLN A 70 7.04 -26.61 -0.90
N GLU A 71 8.03 -26.16 -1.65
CA GLU A 71 8.16 -24.74 -2.03
C GLU A 71 7.00 -24.27 -2.92
N GLU A 72 6.51 -25.13 -3.83
CA GLU A 72 5.38 -24.83 -4.69
C GLU A 72 4.07 -24.80 -3.90
N GLN A 73 3.89 -25.75 -2.98
CA GLN A 73 2.75 -25.76 -2.06
C GLN A 73 2.69 -24.48 -1.22
N ILE A 74 3.85 -24.01 -0.72
CA ILE A 74 3.94 -22.76 0.05
C ILE A 74 3.59 -21.55 -0.84
N LYS A 75 4.13 -21.48 -2.06
CA LYS A 75 3.81 -20.39 -3.00
C LYS A 75 2.31 -20.33 -3.30
N ASN A 76 1.71 -21.47 -3.61
CA ASN A 76 0.28 -21.58 -3.88
C ASN A 76 -0.58 -21.23 -2.65
N ALA A 77 -0.15 -21.64 -1.46
CA ALA A 77 -0.83 -21.27 -0.21
C ALA A 77 -0.76 -19.76 0.05
N ILE A 78 0.40 -19.13 -0.15
CA ILE A 78 0.55 -17.68 0.01
C ILE A 78 -0.35 -16.93 -0.97
N ASP A 79 -0.33 -17.30 -2.26
CA ASP A 79 -1.18 -16.65 -3.27
C ASP A 79 -2.68 -16.80 -2.92
N LYS A 80 -3.10 -17.99 -2.47
CA LYS A 80 -4.46 -18.24 -2.03
C LYS A 80 -4.82 -17.40 -0.80
N LEU A 81 -3.91 -17.29 0.16
CA LEU A 81 -4.11 -16.46 1.35
C LEU A 81 -4.32 -15.00 0.96
N PHE A 82 -3.52 -14.47 0.05
CA PHE A 82 -3.65 -13.09 -0.43
C PHE A 82 -5.02 -12.85 -1.08
N ALA A 83 -5.49 -13.78 -1.92
CA ALA A 83 -6.81 -13.69 -2.53
C ALA A 83 -7.94 -13.78 -1.49
N LEU A 84 -7.81 -14.64 -0.47
CA LEU A 84 -8.79 -14.75 0.62
C LEU A 84 -8.89 -13.47 1.45
N PHE A 85 -7.76 -12.87 1.81
CA PHE A 85 -7.75 -11.59 2.52
C PHE A 85 -8.39 -10.48 1.69
N GLY A 86 -8.05 -10.39 0.40
CA GLY A 86 -8.69 -9.41 -0.47
C GLY A 86 -10.19 -9.65 -0.62
N ALA A 87 -10.64 -10.91 -0.64
CA ALA A 87 -12.05 -11.24 -0.66
C ALA A 87 -12.78 -10.75 0.60
N GLU A 88 -12.20 -10.93 1.80
CA GLU A 88 -12.77 -10.41 3.04
C GLU A 88 -12.82 -8.87 3.06
N ILE A 89 -11.77 -8.20 2.57
CA ILE A 89 -11.76 -6.74 2.43
C ILE A 89 -12.89 -6.26 1.52
N LEU A 90 -13.09 -6.92 0.37
CA LEU A 90 -14.10 -6.53 -0.61
C LEU A 90 -15.54 -6.70 -0.15
N LYS A 91 -15.80 -7.49 0.91
CA LYS A 91 -17.11 -7.54 1.58
C LYS A 91 -17.42 -6.25 2.34
N LYS A 92 -16.39 -5.52 2.79
CA LYS A 92 -16.52 -4.32 3.62
C LYS A 92 -16.44 -3.02 2.83
N ILE A 93 -15.81 -3.03 1.65
CA ILE A 93 -15.63 -1.84 0.82
C ILE A 93 -16.39 -1.93 -0.50
N PRO A 94 -16.96 -0.83 -1.02
CA PRO A 94 -17.57 -0.79 -2.35
C PRO A 94 -16.54 -0.69 -3.49
N GLY A 95 -15.30 -0.30 -3.15
CA GLY A 95 -14.22 -0.04 -4.10
C GLY A 95 -13.40 -1.28 -4.49
N ARG A 96 -12.14 -1.05 -4.84
CA ARG A 96 -11.19 -2.08 -5.28
C ARG A 96 -10.21 -2.44 -4.17
N VAL A 97 -9.62 -3.63 -4.24
CA VAL A 97 -8.50 -4.04 -3.39
C VAL A 97 -7.23 -4.18 -4.24
N SER A 98 -6.10 -3.73 -3.72
CA SER A 98 -4.79 -3.97 -4.35
C SER A 98 -4.19 -5.27 -3.80
N THR A 99 -3.67 -6.14 -4.67
CA THR A 99 -2.96 -7.35 -4.27
C THR A 99 -1.62 -7.41 -4.97
N GLU A 100 -0.56 -7.50 -4.16
CA GLU A 100 0.81 -7.39 -4.64
C GLU A 100 1.34 -8.73 -5.14
N VAL A 101 2.01 -8.69 -6.28
CA VAL A 101 2.80 -9.83 -6.78
C VAL A 101 4.09 -9.93 -5.98
N ASP A 102 4.59 -11.16 -5.81
CA ASP A 102 5.84 -11.43 -5.13
C ASP A 102 6.99 -10.56 -5.66
N ALA A 103 7.54 -9.71 -4.79
CA ALA A 103 8.57 -8.74 -5.14
C ALA A 103 9.86 -9.40 -5.67
N ARG A 104 10.09 -10.70 -5.41
CA ARG A 104 11.23 -11.45 -5.97
C ARG A 104 11.15 -11.57 -7.50
N LEU A 105 9.95 -11.39 -8.06
CA LEU A 105 9.70 -11.43 -9.50
C LEU A 105 9.86 -10.06 -10.16
N SER A 106 10.23 -8.99 -9.43
CA SER A 106 10.22 -7.60 -9.93
C SER A 106 11.06 -7.37 -11.19
N PHE A 107 11.98 -8.26 -11.53
CA PHE A 107 12.84 -8.17 -12.72
C PHE A 107 12.58 -9.30 -13.73
N ASP A 108 11.47 -10.03 -13.57
CA ASP A 108 11.02 -11.08 -14.49
C ASP A 108 9.60 -10.76 -14.96
N LYS A 109 9.53 -10.15 -16.15
CA LYS A 109 8.28 -9.70 -16.76
C LYS A 109 7.27 -10.84 -16.88
N ASP A 110 7.70 -11.96 -17.46
CA ASP A 110 6.80 -13.06 -17.80
C ASP A 110 6.32 -13.79 -16.53
N ALA A 111 7.19 -13.91 -15.53
CA ALA A 111 6.80 -14.44 -14.22
C ALA A 111 5.80 -13.53 -13.49
N MET A 112 5.95 -12.20 -13.57
CA MET A 112 4.97 -11.25 -13.02
C MET A 112 3.61 -11.39 -13.69
N VAL A 113 3.56 -11.44 -15.04
CA VAL A 113 2.31 -11.63 -15.78
C VAL A 113 1.64 -12.96 -15.41
N ALA A 114 2.41 -14.04 -15.37
CA ALA A 114 1.91 -15.36 -15.00
C ALA A 114 1.33 -15.37 -13.58
N ARG A 115 2.04 -14.75 -12.62
CA ARG A 115 1.58 -14.67 -11.23
C ARG A 115 0.34 -13.80 -11.07
N ALA A 116 0.29 -12.65 -11.73
CA ALA A 116 -0.87 -11.76 -11.74
C ALA A 116 -2.13 -12.49 -12.25
N ARG A 117 -2.00 -13.25 -13.34
CA ARG A 117 -3.10 -14.06 -13.87
C ARG A 117 -3.54 -15.17 -12.92
N CYS A 118 -2.59 -15.79 -12.20
CA CYS A 118 -2.89 -16.76 -11.15
C CYS A 118 -3.74 -16.13 -10.04
N LEU A 119 -3.35 -14.96 -9.54
CA LEU A 119 -4.10 -14.22 -8.52
C LEU A 119 -5.53 -13.88 -8.99
N ILE A 120 -5.68 -13.38 -10.22
CA ILE A 120 -7.01 -13.09 -10.79
C ILE A 120 -7.86 -14.36 -10.91
N LYS A 121 -7.26 -15.51 -11.23
CA LYS A 121 -7.98 -16.79 -11.22
C LYS A 121 -8.47 -17.15 -9.81
N LEU A 122 -7.62 -16.99 -8.79
CA LEU A 122 -8.00 -17.25 -7.39
C LEU A 122 -9.14 -16.33 -6.93
N TYR A 123 -9.12 -15.06 -7.32
CA TYR A 123 -10.24 -14.14 -7.07
C TYR A 123 -11.52 -14.57 -7.78
N LYS A 124 -11.41 -15.01 -9.04
CA LYS A 124 -12.57 -15.52 -9.79
C LYS A 124 -13.17 -16.76 -9.14
N GLU A 125 -12.34 -17.66 -8.61
CA GLU A 125 -12.79 -18.83 -7.84
C GLU A 125 -13.50 -18.44 -6.55
N ALA A 126 -13.12 -17.31 -5.93
CA ALA A 126 -13.82 -16.70 -4.80
C ALA A 126 -15.07 -15.89 -5.20
N GLY A 127 -15.47 -15.92 -6.47
CA GLY A 127 -16.65 -15.18 -6.98
C GLY A 127 -16.42 -13.69 -7.22
N ILE A 128 -15.16 -13.25 -7.28
CA ILE A 128 -14.79 -11.84 -7.41
C ILE A 128 -14.29 -11.55 -8.83
N GLY A 129 -14.93 -10.59 -9.48
CA GLY A 129 -14.52 -10.11 -10.80
C GLY A 129 -13.24 -9.28 -10.75
N LYS A 130 -12.43 -9.38 -11.80
CA LYS A 130 -11.15 -8.64 -11.92
C LYS A 130 -11.29 -7.12 -11.82
N ASP A 131 -12.47 -6.56 -12.12
CA ASP A 131 -12.74 -5.11 -12.02
C ASP A 131 -12.67 -4.57 -10.58
N ARG A 132 -12.79 -5.46 -9.59
CA ARG A 132 -12.65 -5.15 -8.16
C ARG A 132 -11.19 -5.27 -7.67
N ILE A 133 -10.27 -5.69 -8.53
CA ILE A 133 -8.88 -6.00 -8.17
C ILE A 133 -7.93 -5.04 -8.90
N LEU A 134 -6.91 -4.58 -8.19
CA LEU A 134 -5.72 -3.96 -8.77
C LEU A 134 -4.52 -4.85 -8.49
N ILE A 135 -3.88 -5.38 -9.53
CA ILE A 135 -2.63 -6.12 -9.36
C ILE A 135 -1.50 -5.12 -9.13
N LYS A 136 -0.86 -5.22 -7.97
CA LYS A 136 0.19 -4.29 -7.56
C LYS A 136 1.57 -4.85 -7.97
N LEU A 137 2.32 -4.05 -8.71
CA LEU A 137 3.63 -4.41 -9.29
C LEU A 137 4.68 -3.35 -8.97
N SER A 138 5.91 -3.77 -8.72
CA SER A 138 7.06 -2.86 -8.59
C SER A 138 7.26 -2.06 -9.87
N SER A 139 7.52 -0.75 -9.75
CA SER A 139 7.76 0.17 -10.89
C SER A 139 9.18 0.05 -11.45
N THR A 140 9.66 -1.18 -11.64
CA THR A 140 10.84 -1.48 -12.46
C THR A 140 10.46 -1.41 -13.94
N TRP A 141 11.45 -1.43 -14.83
CA TRP A 141 11.16 -1.47 -16.27
C TRP A 141 10.35 -2.73 -16.63
N GLU A 142 10.78 -3.89 -16.16
CA GLU A 142 10.10 -5.17 -16.38
C GLU A 142 8.68 -5.17 -15.79
N GLY A 143 8.50 -4.54 -14.62
CA GLY A 143 7.20 -4.40 -13.98
C GLY A 143 6.24 -3.51 -14.77
N ILE A 144 6.73 -2.40 -15.34
CA ILE A 144 5.94 -1.53 -16.22
C ILE A 144 5.56 -2.29 -17.50
N GLN A 145 6.48 -3.04 -18.10
CA GLN A 145 6.19 -3.84 -19.29
C GLN A 145 5.21 -4.99 -18.99
N ALA A 146 5.28 -5.59 -17.80
CA ALA A 146 4.33 -6.61 -17.35
C ALA A 146 2.94 -6.01 -17.13
N GLY A 147 2.85 -4.84 -16.48
CA GLY A 147 1.58 -4.14 -16.29
C GLY A 147 0.94 -3.72 -17.61
N LYS A 148 1.75 -3.28 -18.59
CA LYS A 148 1.27 -2.96 -19.94
C LYS A 148 0.58 -4.17 -20.59
N GLU A 149 1.23 -5.33 -20.54
CA GLU A 149 0.67 -6.57 -21.08
C GLU A 149 -0.62 -6.99 -20.35
N LEU A 150 -0.64 -6.87 -19.03
CA LEU A 150 -1.81 -7.18 -18.21
C LEU A 150 -3.01 -6.29 -18.54
N GLU A 151 -2.81 -4.98 -18.69
CA GLU A 151 -3.85 -4.02 -19.05
C GLU A 151 -4.34 -4.25 -20.49
N GLU A 152 -3.42 -4.30 -21.47
CA GLU A 152 -3.78 -4.35 -22.90
C GLU A 152 -4.33 -5.71 -23.34
N GLN A 153 -3.69 -6.81 -22.92
CA GLN A 153 -4.00 -8.15 -23.44
C GLN A 153 -4.98 -8.92 -22.55
N HIS A 154 -5.01 -8.63 -21.25
CA HIS A 154 -5.81 -9.36 -20.28
C HIS A 154 -6.91 -8.51 -19.63
N GLY A 155 -6.87 -7.17 -19.82
CA GLY A 155 -7.76 -6.24 -19.14
C GLY A 155 -7.69 -6.39 -17.63
N ILE A 156 -6.50 -6.64 -17.08
CA ILE A 156 -6.23 -6.75 -15.64
C ILE A 156 -5.64 -5.42 -15.21
N HIS A 157 -6.36 -4.70 -14.35
CA HIS A 157 -5.95 -3.39 -13.90
C HIS A 157 -4.79 -3.44 -12.92
N CYS A 158 -3.80 -2.56 -13.11
CA CYS A 158 -2.56 -2.54 -12.34
C CYS A 158 -2.43 -1.31 -11.44
N ASN A 159 -1.74 -1.51 -10.31
CA ASN A 159 -1.28 -0.46 -9.40
C ASN A 159 0.26 -0.48 -9.36
N MET A 160 0.90 0.52 -9.93
CA MET A 160 2.37 0.59 -9.95
C MET A 160 2.90 1.18 -8.64
N THR A 161 3.65 0.38 -7.88
CA THR A 161 4.18 0.72 -6.54
C THR A 161 5.70 0.93 -6.59
N LEU A 162 6.32 1.37 -5.49
CA LEU A 162 7.75 1.67 -5.41
C LEU A 162 8.19 2.68 -6.49
N LEU A 163 7.33 3.69 -6.72
CA LEU A 163 7.55 4.77 -7.66
C LEU A 163 8.20 5.95 -6.92
N PHE A 164 9.41 6.32 -7.35
CA PHE A 164 10.24 7.35 -6.71
C PHE A 164 10.72 8.43 -7.68
N SER A 165 10.78 8.13 -8.98
CA SER A 165 11.34 9.02 -9.99
C SER A 165 10.30 9.51 -10.99
N PHE A 166 10.56 10.67 -11.58
CA PHE A 166 9.75 11.20 -12.66
C PHE A 166 9.77 10.28 -13.89
N ALA A 167 10.91 9.65 -14.19
CA ALA A 167 11.02 8.68 -15.28
C ALA A 167 10.04 7.51 -15.12
N GLN A 168 9.91 6.96 -13.91
CA GLN A 168 8.93 5.90 -13.64
C GLN A 168 7.49 6.41 -13.84
N ALA A 169 7.17 7.63 -13.39
CA ALA A 169 5.84 8.22 -13.56
C ALA A 169 5.47 8.39 -15.05
N VAL A 170 6.39 8.93 -15.85
CA VAL A 170 6.20 9.11 -17.29
C VAL A 170 6.03 7.74 -17.97
N ALA A 171 6.91 6.78 -17.69
CA ALA A 171 6.82 5.45 -18.28
C ALA A 171 5.49 4.74 -17.94
N CYS A 172 5.00 4.85 -16.70
CA CYS A 172 3.69 4.32 -16.31
C CYS A 172 2.53 5.01 -17.06
N ALA A 173 2.63 6.32 -17.26
CA ALA A 173 1.62 7.10 -17.97
C ALA A 173 1.58 6.77 -19.48
N GLU A 174 2.73 6.60 -20.11
CA GLU A 174 2.85 6.28 -21.54
C GLU A 174 2.22 4.93 -21.90
N VAL A 175 2.26 3.96 -20.98
CA VAL A 175 1.66 2.64 -21.17
C VAL A 175 0.23 2.53 -20.61
N GLY A 176 -0.35 3.64 -20.14
CA GLY A 176 -1.75 3.71 -19.74
C GLY A 176 -2.10 2.94 -18.46
N MET A 177 -1.21 2.92 -17.46
CA MET A 177 -1.48 2.25 -16.19
C MET A 177 -2.72 2.80 -15.48
N THR A 178 -3.57 1.91 -14.95
CA THR A 178 -4.78 2.32 -14.23
C THR A 178 -4.49 3.19 -12.99
N LEU A 179 -3.44 2.87 -12.24
CA LEU A 179 -3.09 3.59 -11.01
C LEU A 179 -1.58 3.55 -10.74
N ILE A 180 -1.04 4.64 -10.19
CA ILE A 180 0.32 4.71 -9.65
C ILE A 180 0.30 5.10 -8.17
N SER A 181 1.20 4.51 -7.38
CA SER A 181 1.35 4.75 -5.94
C SER A 181 2.76 5.31 -5.62
N PRO A 182 2.97 6.63 -5.76
CA PRO A 182 4.24 7.27 -5.39
C PRO A 182 4.46 7.28 -3.87
N PHE A 183 5.68 6.97 -3.43
CA PHE A 183 6.00 6.84 -2.00
C PHE A 183 6.52 8.15 -1.39
N VAL A 184 5.62 8.96 -0.83
CA VAL A 184 5.98 10.27 -0.24
C VAL A 184 6.86 10.13 1.01
N GLY A 185 6.46 9.27 1.97
CA GLY A 185 7.17 9.12 3.24
C GLY A 185 8.61 8.61 3.07
N ARG A 186 8.83 7.66 2.16
CA ARG A 186 10.18 7.12 1.90
C ARG A 186 11.10 8.13 1.19
N ILE A 187 10.55 9.02 0.37
CA ILE A 187 11.33 10.12 -0.21
C ILE A 187 11.80 11.06 0.91
N LEU A 188 10.90 11.39 1.85
CA LEU A 188 11.24 12.23 3.00
C LEU A 188 12.33 11.60 3.88
N ASP A 189 12.25 10.28 4.15
CA ASP A 189 13.27 9.55 4.91
C ASP A 189 14.67 9.73 4.29
N VAL A 190 14.78 9.54 2.97
CA VAL A 190 16.05 9.67 2.23
C VAL A 190 16.55 11.12 2.24
N CYS A 191 15.66 12.09 2.05
CA CYS A 191 16.02 13.51 2.12
C CYS A 191 16.58 13.88 3.50
N HIS A 192 15.93 13.46 4.58
CA HIS A 192 16.40 13.73 5.94
C HIS A 192 17.75 13.07 6.22
N GLN A 193 17.93 11.80 5.85
CA GLN A 193 19.22 11.10 6.02
C GLN A 193 20.34 11.80 5.25
N ASN A 194 20.09 12.24 4.02
CA ASN A 194 21.09 12.94 3.22
C ASN A 194 21.46 14.32 3.78
N LEU A 195 20.48 15.06 4.33
CA LEU A 195 20.74 16.33 5.01
C LEU A 195 21.59 16.13 6.27
N LEU A 196 21.28 15.11 7.08
CA LEU A 196 22.07 14.75 8.26
C LEU A 196 23.51 14.39 7.88
N LEU A 197 23.69 13.63 6.79
CA LEU A 197 25.03 13.30 6.29
C LEU A 197 25.79 14.57 5.85
N GLN A 198 25.13 15.50 5.15
CA GLN A 198 25.74 16.78 4.78
C GLN A 198 26.13 17.61 6.01
N GLU A 199 25.29 17.66 7.04
CA GLU A 199 25.59 18.36 8.29
C GLU A 199 26.80 17.74 9.02
N VAL A 200 26.89 16.41 9.12
CA VAL A 200 28.05 15.72 9.72
C VAL A 200 29.32 15.98 8.90
N TRP A 201 29.25 15.86 7.58
CA TRP A 201 30.38 16.17 6.70
C TRP A 201 30.86 17.62 6.82
N LEU A 202 29.92 18.58 6.88
CA LEU A 202 30.23 19.99 7.10
C LEU A 202 30.82 20.23 8.50
N GLN A 203 30.33 19.56 9.54
CA GLN A 203 30.92 19.66 10.87
C GLN A 203 32.37 19.15 10.89
N ASP A 204 32.64 18.02 10.24
CA ASP A 204 33.98 17.44 10.13
C ASP A 204 34.95 18.31 9.31
N HIS A 205 34.44 19.02 8.28
CA HIS A 205 35.27 19.87 7.42
C HIS A 205 35.40 21.32 7.90
N CYS A 206 34.41 21.86 8.61
CA CYS A 206 34.47 23.20 9.20
C CYS A 206 35.19 23.23 10.55
N HIS A 207 35.14 22.17 11.35
CA HIS A 207 35.91 22.05 12.59
C HIS A 207 37.25 21.37 12.34
N GLY A 208 38.08 21.95 11.45
CA GLY A 208 39.42 21.49 11.09
C GLY A 208 40.13 20.79 12.24
N ARG A 209 39.92 19.48 12.35
CA ARG A 209 40.60 18.62 13.29
C ARG A 209 41.69 17.99 12.46
N LEU A 210 42.87 18.61 12.55
CA LEU A 210 44.15 17.98 12.27
C LEU A 210 44.09 16.53 12.78
N LEU A 211 43.92 15.57 11.89
CA LEU A 211 44.43 14.21 12.07
C LEU A 211 45.78 14.12 11.37
N LEU A 212 46.69 15.02 11.75
CA LEU A 212 48.12 14.76 11.76
C LEU A 212 48.44 14.22 13.15
N GLN A 213 48.29 12.90 13.33
CA GLN A 213 49.08 12.09 14.25
C GLN A 213 48.65 10.63 14.09
N HIS A 214 49.32 9.92 13.19
CA HIS A 214 50.20 8.82 13.61
C HIS A 214 51.39 8.82 12.64
N GLY A 215 52.56 9.15 13.21
CA GLY A 215 53.82 9.22 12.51
C GLY A 215 54.30 7.84 12.05
N ARG A 216 55.27 7.88 11.14
CA ARG A 216 56.22 6.81 10.87
C ARG A 216 56.84 6.35 12.19
N ASP A 217 56.87 5.04 12.41
CA ASP A 217 58.10 4.22 12.41
C ASP A 217 57.74 2.78 11.97
#